data_AF-A0A9E4HAT7-F1
#
_entry.id   AF-A0A9E4HAT7-F1
#
_cell.length_a   1.000
_cell.length_b   1.000
_cell.length_c   1.000
_cell.angle_alpha   90.00
_cell.angle_beta   90.00
_cell.angle_gamma   90.00
#
_symmetry.space_group_name_H-M   'P 1'
#
loop_
_entity.id
_entity.type
_entity.pdbx_description
1 polymer ?
#
loop_
_entity_poly.entity_id
_entity_poly.type
_entity_poly.pdbx_seq_one_letter_code
_entity_poly.pdbx_strand_id
1 'polypeptide(L)'
;MTFAQNITQTAQAYFAAADRHFEDEEPLLAYENIWYAASHALTAVAEQRGWPTDDDRALKTAADRLANEASDHHLRHQYAVAQQFRAKFNHGFVEPYQLADYCRLMREFVARMVALLEEDGPVVSLSAHEHAQAARVCLQTADTEFASGSATQGSATLWQAATHAITAVAVQRGWPADRLQDVKAAADRLAADTGDAAIAAGFFAAQQFQANSRHDFMEPDDIARGLPLVQAFVDRVLALLDD
;
A
#
# COMPACT_ATOMS: atom_id res chain seq x y z
N MET A 1 16.19 9.48 -16.97
CA MET A 1 15.83 10.03 -15.65
C MET A 1 14.66 9.20 -15.15
N THR A 2 14.81 8.54 -14.01
CA THR A 2 13.76 7.66 -13.46
C THR A 2 12.62 8.50 -12.86
N PHE A 3 11.44 7.88 -12.67
CA PHE A 3 10.29 8.52 -12.04
C PHE A 3 10.65 9.03 -10.62
N ALA A 4 11.31 8.19 -9.82
CA ALA A 4 11.82 8.56 -8.50
C ALA A 4 12.79 9.76 -8.55
N GLN A 5 13.70 9.82 -9.51
CA GLN A 5 14.62 10.95 -9.68
C GLN A 5 13.89 12.27 -9.95
N ASN A 6 12.79 12.24 -10.71
CA ASN A 6 11.97 13.42 -10.99
C ASN A 6 11.25 13.92 -9.73
N ILE A 7 10.68 13.00 -8.93
CA ILE A 7 10.02 13.35 -7.67
C ILE A 7 11.02 13.90 -6.66
N THR A 8 12.20 13.28 -6.53
CA THR A 8 13.28 13.78 -5.68
C THR A 8 13.70 15.19 -6.09
N GLN A 9 13.90 15.44 -7.38
CA GLN A 9 14.28 16.75 -7.88
C GLN A 9 13.18 17.81 -7.65
N THR A 10 11.92 17.43 -7.82
CA THR A 10 10.76 18.29 -7.56
C THR A 10 10.64 18.63 -6.09
N ALA A 11 10.76 17.65 -5.20
CA ALA A 11 10.72 17.89 -3.76
C ALA A 11 11.90 18.72 -3.27
N GLN A 12 13.10 18.51 -3.82
CA GLN A 12 14.28 19.36 -3.55
C GLN A 12 14.05 20.81 -3.99
N ALA A 13 13.41 21.03 -5.15
CA ALA A 13 13.08 22.36 -5.63
C ALA A 13 12.09 23.08 -4.69
N TYR A 14 11.07 22.38 -4.21
CA TYR A 14 10.14 22.91 -3.21
C TYR A 14 10.84 23.23 -1.89
N PHE A 15 11.69 22.34 -1.37
CA PHE A 15 12.42 22.62 -0.14
C PHE A 15 13.40 23.80 -0.29
N ALA A 16 14.10 23.90 -1.42
CA ALA A 16 14.98 25.04 -1.69
C ALA A 16 14.19 26.36 -1.82
N ALA A 17 12.98 26.33 -2.38
CA ALA A 17 12.09 27.47 -2.38
C ALA A 17 11.63 27.82 -0.95
N ALA A 18 11.29 26.82 -0.14
CA ALA A 18 10.92 27.03 1.25
C ALA A 18 12.04 27.68 2.07
N ASP A 19 13.29 27.22 1.89
CA ASP A 19 14.46 27.78 2.56
C ASP A 19 14.66 29.26 2.21
N ARG A 20 14.50 29.64 0.92
CA ARG A 20 14.53 31.06 0.51
C ARG A 20 13.45 31.89 1.17
N HIS A 21 12.21 31.39 1.20
CA HIS A 21 11.11 32.11 1.86
C HIS A 21 11.31 32.23 3.37
N PHE A 22 12.05 31.34 4.02
CA PHE A 22 12.45 31.54 5.41
C PHE A 22 13.46 32.69 5.56
N GLU A 23 14.43 32.79 4.64
CA GLU A 23 15.41 33.88 4.62
C GLU A 23 14.76 35.24 4.35
N ASP A 24 13.72 35.27 3.50
CA ASP A 24 12.97 36.46 3.12
C ASP A 24 11.88 36.86 4.14
N GLU A 25 11.81 36.17 5.30
CA GLU A 25 10.78 36.38 6.34
C GLU A 25 9.33 36.19 5.81
N GLU A 26 9.15 35.30 4.84
CA GLU A 26 7.88 34.94 4.21
C GLU A 26 7.43 33.52 4.62
N PRO A 27 7.10 33.28 5.91
CA PRO A 27 6.80 31.95 6.42
C PRO A 27 5.58 31.31 5.74
N LEU A 28 4.71 32.12 5.14
CA LEU A 28 3.55 31.63 4.42
C LEU A 28 3.95 30.83 3.17
N LEU A 29 4.82 31.41 2.36
CA LEU A 29 5.30 30.79 1.13
C LEU A 29 6.27 29.65 1.43
N ALA A 30 7.04 29.75 2.53
CA ALA A 30 7.86 28.64 3.01
C ALA A 30 7.01 27.41 3.34
N TYR A 31 5.92 27.62 4.07
CA TYR A 31 4.99 26.57 4.44
C TYR A 31 4.34 25.88 3.23
N GLU A 32 3.81 26.65 2.28
CA GLU A 32 3.14 26.11 1.09
C GLU A 32 4.08 25.19 0.31
N ASN A 33 5.32 25.62 0.11
CA ASN A 33 6.33 24.80 -0.57
C ASN A 33 6.63 23.49 0.19
N ILE A 34 6.74 23.54 1.52
CA ILE A 34 6.94 22.33 2.34
C ILE A 34 5.76 21.36 2.20
N TRP A 35 4.53 21.88 2.24
CA TRP A 35 3.33 21.07 2.03
C TRP A 35 3.33 20.45 0.62
N TYR A 36 3.61 21.23 -0.41
CA TYR A 36 3.65 20.75 -1.79
C TYR A 36 4.70 19.64 -1.98
N ALA A 37 5.87 19.76 -1.36
CA ALA A 37 6.88 18.70 -1.39
C ALA A 37 6.34 17.37 -0.83
N ALA A 38 5.70 17.42 0.34
CA ALA A 38 5.16 16.24 1.01
C ALA A 38 3.96 15.64 0.27
N SER A 39 3.01 16.46 -0.17
CA SER A 39 1.84 16.00 -0.90
C SER A 39 2.21 15.42 -2.26
N HIS A 40 3.17 16.03 -2.96
CA HIS A 40 3.62 15.56 -4.27
C HIS A 40 4.35 14.22 -4.15
N ALA A 41 5.23 14.06 -3.16
CA ALA A 41 5.93 12.80 -2.93
C ALA A 41 4.96 11.66 -2.58
N LEU A 42 3.97 11.91 -1.72
CA LEU A 42 2.93 10.94 -1.39
C LEU A 42 2.03 10.62 -2.60
N THR A 43 1.67 11.63 -3.38
CA THR A 43 0.90 11.46 -4.62
C THR A 43 1.64 10.55 -5.59
N ALA A 44 2.95 10.75 -5.76
CA ALA A 44 3.75 9.93 -6.64
C ALA A 44 3.83 8.47 -6.18
N VAL A 45 3.98 8.21 -4.89
CA VAL A 45 3.92 6.84 -4.34
C VAL A 45 2.52 6.25 -4.56
N ALA A 46 1.46 7.00 -4.29
CA ALA A 46 0.09 6.55 -4.49
C ALA A 46 -0.19 6.24 -5.97
N GLU A 47 0.21 7.10 -6.89
CA GLU A 47 0.06 6.91 -8.35
C GLU A 47 0.87 5.72 -8.85
N GLN A 48 2.13 5.59 -8.40
CA GLN A 48 2.95 4.40 -8.69
C GLN A 48 2.20 3.14 -8.25
N ARG A 49 1.61 3.14 -7.06
CA ARG A 49 0.85 2.02 -6.52
C ARG A 49 -0.58 1.88 -7.10
N GLY A 50 -0.98 2.73 -8.06
CA GLY A 50 -2.30 2.70 -8.70
C GLY A 50 -3.45 3.16 -7.79
N TRP A 51 -3.16 3.94 -6.75
CA TRP A 51 -4.14 4.38 -5.77
C TRP A 51 -4.75 5.74 -6.14
N PRO A 52 -6.00 6.00 -5.70
CA PRO A 52 -6.61 7.32 -5.89
C PRO A 52 -5.83 8.44 -5.19
N THR A 53 -5.77 9.60 -5.84
CA THR A 53 -5.07 10.82 -5.36
C THR A 53 -5.90 12.09 -5.59
N ASP A 54 -7.18 11.93 -5.89
CA ASP A 54 -8.11 12.97 -6.34
C ASP A 54 -8.52 13.96 -5.25
N ASP A 55 -8.39 13.59 -3.97
CA ASP A 55 -8.65 14.49 -2.85
C ASP A 55 -7.76 14.23 -1.61
N ASP A 56 -7.87 15.11 -0.61
CA ASP A 56 -7.13 15.00 0.65
C ASP A 56 -7.48 13.71 1.43
N ARG A 57 -8.67 13.15 1.23
CA ARG A 57 -9.09 11.89 1.86
C ARG A 57 -8.41 10.70 1.18
N ALA A 58 -8.26 10.73 -0.13
CA ALA A 58 -7.54 9.75 -0.93
C ALA A 58 -6.06 9.72 -0.52
N LEU A 59 -5.42 10.89 -0.39
CA LEU A 59 -4.05 11.00 0.10
C LEU A 59 -3.91 10.53 1.55
N LYS A 60 -4.87 10.85 2.43
CA LYS A 60 -4.88 10.28 3.78
C LYS A 60 -4.97 8.75 3.77
N THR A 61 -5.83 8.20 2.92
CA THR A 61 -5.98 6.74 2.77
C THR A 61 -4.69 6.11 2.28
N ALA A 62 -4.00 6.75 1.33
CA ALA A 62 -2.68 6.32 0.85
C ALA A 62 -1.63 6.32 1.98
N ALA A 63 -1.54 7.40 2.76
CA ALA A 63 -0.61 7.47 3.90
C ALA A 63 -0.91 6.39 4.96
N ASP A 64 -2.19 6.17 5.27
CA ASP A 64 -2.61 5.12 6.21
C ASP A 64 -2.27 3.72 5.70
N ARG A 65 -2.38 3.50 4.40
CA ARG A 65 -2.03 2.25 3.73
C ARG A 65 -0.52 2.01 3.75
N LEU A 66 0.29 3.01 3.38
CA LEU A 66 1.76 2.91 3.44
C LEU A 66 2.25 2.62 4.85
N ALA A 67 1.69 3.28 5.85
CA ALA A 67 2.04 3.04 7.24
C ALA A 67 1.74 1.59 7.67
N ASN A 68 0.69 0.97 7.14
CA ASN A 68 0.37 -0.42 7.42
C ASN A 68 1.29 -1.38 6.65
N GLU A 69 1.55 -1.12 5.36
CA GLU A 69 2.41 -1.95 4.52
C GLU A 69 3.85 -1.98 5.04
N ALA A 70 4.38 -0.82 5.45
CA ALA A 70 5.73 -0.70 6.01
C ALA A 70 5.81 -1.11 7.50
N SER A 71 4.68 -1.47 8.14
CA SER A 71 4.57 -1.60 9.60
C SER A 71 5.16 -0.40 10.36
N ASP A 72 5.08 0.79 9.76
CA ASP A 72 5.64 2.03 10.26
C ASP A 72 4.53 3.03 10.59
N HIS A 73 4.07 2.96 11.83
CA HIS A 73 3.07 3.90 12.34
C HIS A 73 3.57 5.36 12.38
N HIS A 74 4.88 5.60 12.27
CA HIS A 74 5.43 6.95 12.22
C HIS A 74 5.05 7.66 10.92
N LEU A 75 4.91 6.95 9.79
CA LEU A 75 4.44 7.54 8.53
C LEU A 75 3.03 8.11 8.64
N ARG A 76 2.11 7.37 9.28
CA ARG A 76 0.76 7.84 9.58
C ARG A 76 0.80 9.10 10.44
N HIS A 77 1.64 9.10 11.47
CA HIS A 77 1.78 10.25 12.36
C HIS A 77 2.34 11.47 11.63
N GLN A 78 3.38 11.31 10.81
CA GLN A 78 4.01 12.38 10.05
C GLN A 78 3.00 13.06 9.11
N TYR A 79 2.21 12.28 8.38
CA TYR A 79 1.19 12.83 7.49
C TYR A 79 0.01 13.46 8.26
N ALA A 80 -0.40 12.90 9.40
CA ALA A 80 -1.42 13.52 10.25
C ALA A 80 -0.95 14.89 10.80
N VAL A 81 0.32 15.01 11.19
CA VAL A 81 0.94 16.27 11.59
C VAL A 81 0.93 17.25 10.41
N ALA A 82 1.20 16.77 9.18
CA ALA A 82 1.09 17.58 7.96
C ALA A 82 -0.27 18.24 7.76
N GLN A 83 -1.33 17.44 7.88
CA GLN A 83 -2.70 17.94 7.76
C GLN A 83 -3.07 18.92 8.88
N GLN A 84 -2.65 18.63 10.12
CA GLN A 84 -2.91 19.52 11.25
C GLN A 84 -2.21 20.87 11.09
N PHE A 85 -0.96 20.86 10.62
CA PHE A 85 -0.25 22.08 10.31
C PHE A 85 -0.94 22.87 9.21
N ARG A 86 -1.43 22.22 8.15
CA ARG A 86 -2.18 22.88 7.07
C ARG A 86 -3.44 23.56 7.58
N ALA A 87 -4.18 22.88 8.45
CA ALA A 87 -5.35 23.45 9.09
C ALA A 87 -4.98 24.66 9.98
N LYS A 88 -3.99 24.51 10.87
CA LYS A 88 -3.53 25.60 11.75
C LYS A 88 -3.04 26.81 10.95
N PHE A 89 -2.32 26.55 9.87
CA PHE A 89 -1.77 27.56 8.98
C PHE A 89 -2.86 28.33 8.25
N ASN A 90 -3.83 27.65 7.65
CA ASN A 90 -4.98 28.29 6.99
C ASN A 90 -5.81 29.18 7.93
N HIS A 91 -5.68 28.96 9.24
CA HIS A 91 -6.34 29.74 10.27
C HIS A 91 -5.40 30.72 11.02
N GLY A 92 -4.14 30.86 10.58
CA GLY A 92 -3.20 31.85 11.12
C GLY A 92 -2.63 31.52 12.51
N PHE A 93 -2.63 30.25 12.92
CA PHE A 93 -2.22 29.80 14.27
C PHE A 93 -0.83 29.16 14.33
N VAL A 94 0.05 29.41 13.35
CA VAL A 94 1.39 28.78 13.31
C VAL A 94 2.46 29.77 13.74
N GLU A 95 3.19 29.39 14.79
CA GLU A 95 4.32 30.15 15.30
C GLU A 95 5.61 29.81 14.52
N PRO A 96 6.56 30.76 14.36
CA PRO A 96 7.78 30.53 13.56
C PRO A 96 8.62 29.32 14.01
N TYR A 97 8.71 29.05 15.32
CA TYR A 97 9.47 27.89 15.82
C TYR A 97 8.83 26.56 15.41
N GLN A 98 7.51 26.53 15.22
CA GLN A 98 6.77 25.33 14.80
C GLN A 98 7.04 25.01 13.32
N LEU A 99 7.34 26.02 12.48
CA LEU A 99 7.70 25.82 11.08
C LEU A 99 9.03 25.07 10.91
N ALA A 100 10.02 25.32 11.76
CA ALA A 100 11.31 24.64 11.68
C ALA A 100 11.18 23.13 11.99
N ASP A 101 10.45 22.79 13.07
CA ASP A 101 10.15 21.40 13.42
C ASP A 101 9.33 20.71 12.32
N TYR A 102 8.37 21.43 11.75
CA TYR A 102 7.56 20.93 10.66
C TYR A 102 8.38 20.67 9.39
N CYS A 103 9.27 21.59 9.02
CA CYS A 103 10.17 21.44 7.87
C CYS A 103 11.04 20.19 8.02
N ARG A 104 11.63 19.97 9.19
CA ARG A 104 12.40 18.76 9.48
C ARG A 104 11.57 17.49 9.30
N LEU A 105 10.38 17.46 9.90
CA LEU A 105 9.48 16.29 9.86
C LEU A 105 8.99 15.99 8.43
N MET A 106 8.74 17.02 7.61
CA MET A 106 8.35 16.87 6.21
C MET A 106 9.51 16.42 5.31
N ARG A 107 10.74 16.86 5.58
CA ARG A 107 11.94 16.35 4.89
C ARG A 107 12.14 14.86 5.15
N GLU A 108 11.96 14.42 6.39
CA GLU A 108 12.01 12.99 6.76
C GLU A 108 10.90 12.19 6.06
N PHE A 109 9.67 12.73 6.03
CA PHE A 109 8.54 12.11 5.34
C PHE A 109 8.79 11.94 3.83
N VAL A 110 9.25 13.01 3.16
CA VAL A 110 9.58 12.97 1.73
C VAL A 110 10.71 11.99 1.44
N ALA A 111 11.77 11.97 2.27
CA ALA A 111 12.88 11.04 2.09
C ALA A 111 12.41 9.57 2.14
N ARG A 112 11.44 9.26 3.01
CA ARG A 112 10.82 7.93 3.07
C ARG A 112 9.98 7.62 1.83
N MET A 113 9.21 8.59 1.32
CA MET A 113 8.46 8.41 0.07
C MET A 113 9.42 8.12 -1.10
N VAL A 114 10.54 8.84 -1.18
CA VAL A 114 11.57 8.60 -2.21
C VAL A 114 12.16 7.20 -2.07
N ALA A 115 12.50 6.76 -0.85
CA ALA A 115 12.99 5.41 -0.62
C ALA A 115 11.99 4.36 -1.10
N LEU A 116 10.69 4.54 -0.82
CA LEU A 116 9.64 3.65 -1.32
C LEU A 116 9.55 3.66 -2.85
N LEU A 117 9.64 4.83 -3.51
CA LEU A 117 9.65 4.92 -4.97
C LEU A 117 10.86 4.19 -5.59
N GLU A 118 12.01 4.21 -4.92
CA GLU A 118 13.26 3.56 -5.36
C GLU A 118 13.26 2.06 -5.09
N GLU A 119 12.69 1.61 -3.97
CA GLU A 119 12.48 0.19 -3.64
C GLU A 119 11.43 -0.45 -4.55
N ASP A 120 10.38 0.28 -4.92
CA ASP A 120 9.26 -0.24 -5.70
C ASP A 120 9.47 -0.19 -7.23
N GLY A 121 10.39 0.63 -7.75
CA GLY A 121 10.65 0.76 -9.20
C GLY A 121 9.43 1.24 -10.04
N PRO A 122 9.58 1.67 -11.30
CA PRO A 122 8.42 2.10 -12.10
C PRO A 122 7.38 0.97 -12.16
N VAL A 123 6.13 1.24 -11.76
CA VAL A 123 5.06 0.26 -11.80
C VAL A 123 4.70 -0.02 -13.24
N VAL A 124 5.35 -1.05 -13.75
CA VAL A 124 4.77 -1.93 -14.74
C VAL A 124 3.62 -2.63 -14.01
N SER A 125 2.37 -2.36 -14.42
CA SER A 125 1.24 -3.20 -13.98
C SER A 125 1.66 -4.65 -14.22
N LEU A 126 1.77 -5.44 -13.15
CA LEU A 126 2.19 -6.82 -13.27
C LEU A 126 1.25 -7.52 -14.25
N SER A 127 1.82 -8.22 -15.21
CA SER A 127 1.10 -9.13 -16.07
C SER A 127 0.43 -10.23 -15.24
N ALA A 128 -0.56 -10.91 -15.84
CA ALA A 128 -1.17 -12.09 -15.23
C ALA A 128 -0.11 -13.13 -14.81
N HIS A 129 0.94 -13.31 -15.61
CA HIS A 129 2.04 -14.22 -15.30
C HIS A 129 2.84 -13.80 -14.07
N GLU A 130 3.14 -12.51 -13.93
CA GLU A 130 3.87 -11.98 -12.78
C GLU A 130 3.03 -12.06 -11.49
N HIS A 131 1.72 -11.80 -11.56
CA HIS A 131 0.82 -12.05 -10.43
C HIS A 131 0.77 -13.54 -10.07
N ALA A 132 0.73 -14.45 -11.04
CA ALA A 132 0.75 -15.88 -10.79
C ALA A 132 2.07 -16.34 -10.14
N GLN A 133 3.21 -15.77 -10.56
CA GLN A 133 4.50 -16.03 -9.94
C GLN A 133 4.55 -15.49 -8.51
N ALA A 134 4.08 -14.26 -8.28
CA ALA A 134 4.00 -13.65 -6.95
C ALA A 134 3.14 -14.49 -6.00
N ALA A 135 1.98 -14.99 -6.45
CA ALA A 135 1.13 -15.88 -5.65
C ALA A 135 1.89 -17.13 -5.16
N ARG A 136 2.68 -17.77 -6.02
CA ARG A 136 3.49 -18.95 -5.67
C ARG A 136 4.61 -18.62 -4.69
N VAL A 137 5.28 -17.48 -4.88
CA VAL A 137 6.30 -17.00 -3.94
C VAL A 137 5.69 -16.74 -2.57
N CYS A 138 4.54 -16.07 -2.51
CA CYS A 138 3.82 -15.84 -1.26
C CYS A 138 3.42 -17.16 -0.56
N LEU A 139 2.99 -18.20 -1.29
CA LEU A 139 2.72 -19.50 -0.66
C LEU A 139 3.97 -20.09 0.02
N GLN A 140 5.12 -20.09 -0.67
CA GLN A 140 6.38 -20.60 -0.11
C GLN A 140 6.87 -19.77 1.10
N THR A 141 6.71 -18.45 1.03
CA THR A 141 7.05 -17.55 2.13
C THR A 141 6.12 -17.77 3.33
N ALA A 142 4.82 -17.91 3.10
CA ALA A 142 3.85 -18.17 4.17
C ALA A 142 4.17 -19.47 4.91
N ASP A 143 4.53 -20.54 4.20
CA ASP A 143 4.95 -21.81 4.81
C ASP A 143 6.19 -21.61 5.72
N THR A 144 7.14 -20.79 5.29
CA THR A 144 8.34 -20.46 6.08
C THR A 144 7.99 -19.64 7.33
N GLU A 145 7.08 -18.68 7.21
CA GLU A 145 6.62 -17.83 8.31
C GLU A 145 5.84 -18.64 9.36
N PHE A 146 4.95 -19.53 8.93
CA PHE A 146 4.26 -20.44 9.85
C PHE A 146 5.23 -21.42 10.52
N ALA A 147 6.19 -21.99 9.77
CA ALA A 147 7.19 -22.89 10.33
C ALA A 147 8.12 -22.22 11.36
N SER A 148 8.35 -20.91 11.22
CA SER A 148 9.12 -20.11 12.19
C SER A 148 8.29 -19.56 13.35
N GLY A 149 6.98 -19.88 13.41
CA GLY A 149 6.08 -19.48 14.50
C GLY A 149 5.48 -18.09 14.36
N SER A 150 5.61 -17.45 13.19
CA SER A 150 5.07 -16.11 12.93
C SER A 150 3.66 -16.19 12.33
N ALA A 151 2.66 -16.46 13.18
CA ALA A 151 1.27 -16.65 12.74
C ALA A 151 0.69 -15.42 12.01
N THR A 152 0.95 -14.22 12.50
CA THR A 152 0.44 -12.97 11.92
C THR A 152 1.06 -12.68 10.54
N GLN A 153 2.38 -12.87 10.40
CA GLN A 153 3.06 -12.68 9.12
C GLN A 153 2.65 -13.77 8.12
N GLY A 154 2.67 -15.04 8.52
CA GLY A 154 2.21 -16.15 7.68
C GLY A 154 0.78 -15.92 7.17
N SER A 155 -0.08 -15.37 8.02
CA SER A 155 -1.45 -15.01 7.63
C SER A 155 -1.52 -13.85 6.63
N ALA A 156 -0.69 -12.81 6.81
CA ALA A 156 -0.58 -11.69 5.88
C ALA A 156 -0.12 -12.18 4.50
N THR A 157 0.92 -13.01 4.47
CA THR A 157 1.52 -13.54 3.24
C THR A 157 0.59 -14.52 2.53
N LEU A 158 -0.11 -15.38 3.28
CA LEU A 158 -1.11 -16.29 2.72
C LEU A 158 -2.31 -15.54 2.11
N TRP A 159 -2.74 -14.45 2.75
CA TRP A 159 -3.72 -13.54 2.17
C TRP A 159 -3.21 -12.90 0.87
N GLN A 160 -1.95 -12.45 0.84
CA GLN A 160 -1.33 -11.91 -0.39
C GLN A 160 -1.34 -12.94 -1.52
N ALA A 161 -0.99 -14.20 -1.24
CA ALA A 161 -1.03 -15.28 -2.23
C ALA A 161 -2.42 -15.42 -2.88
N ALA A 162 -3.47 -15.44 -2.06
CA ALA A 162 -4.86 -15.51 -2.53
C ALA A 162 -5.25 -14.31 -3.42
N THR A 163 -4.86 -13.09 -3.02
CA THR A 163 -5.15 -11.89 -3.81
C THR A 163 -4.40 -11.85 -5.13
N HIS A 164 -3.12 -12.25 -5.15
CA HIS A 164 -2.33 -12.33 -6.38
C HIS A 164 -2.90 -13.37 -7.34
N ALA A 165 -3.36 -14.53 -6.86
CA ALA A 165 -3.96 -15.55 -7.70
C ALA A 165 -5.23 -15.05 -8.40
N ILE A 166 -6.14 -14.41 -7.66
CA ILE A 166 -7.36 -13.81 -8.24
C ILE A 166 -7.02 -12.69 -9.21
N THR A 167 -6.06 -11.83 -8.85
CA THR A 167 -5.64 -10.71 -9.69
C THR A 167 -5.02 -11.19 -10.99
N ALA A 168 -4.26 -12.29 -10.99
CA ALA A 168 -3.72 -12.89 -12.20
C ALA A 168 -4.84 -13.22 -13.21
N VAL A 169 -5.89 -13.90 -12.75
CA VAL A 169 -7.02 -14.29 -13.60
C VAL A 169 -7.84 -13.06 -14.01
N ALA A 170 -8.04 -12.11 -13.10
CA ALA A 170 -8.74 -10.86 -13.41
C ALA A 170 -8.01 -10.07 -14.51
N VAL A 171 -6.69 -9.90 -14.40
CA VAL A 171 -5.85 -9.24 -15.41
C VAL A 171 -5.92 -9.97 -16.75
N GLN A 172 -5.81 -11.30 -16.76
CA GLN A 172 -5.91 -12.09 -18.00
C GLN A 172 -7.28 -11.90 -18.68
N ARG A 173 -8.35 -11.83 -17.89
CA ARG A 173 -9.72 -11.67 -18.39
C ARG A 173 -10.14 -10.21 -18.60
N GLY A 174 -9.23 -9.26 -18.36
CA GLY A 174 -9.50 -7.82 -18.50
C GLY A 174 -10.51 -7.28 -17.48
N TRP A 175 -10.60 -7.88 -16.30
CA TRP A 175 -11.48 -7.44 -15.21
C TRP A 175 -10.74 -6.45 -14.30
N PRO A 176 -11.47 -5.50 -13.66
CA PRO A 176 -10.89 -4.66 -12.63
C PRO A 176 -10.30 -5.50 -11.49
N ALA A 177 -9.14 -5.09 -10.97
CA ALA A 177 -8.47 -5.75 -9.84
C ALA A 177 -7.65 -4.80 -8.96
N ASP A 178 -7.81 -3.48 -9.11
CA ASP A 178 -6.95 -2.48 -8.47
C ASP A 178 -7.28 -2.29 -6.98
N ARG A 179 -8.50 -2.69 -6.57
CA ARG A 179 -9.01 -2.54 -5.22
C ARG A 179 -9.41 -3.89 -4.65
N LEU A 180 -9.41 -3.97 -3.32
CA LEU A 180 -9.87 -5.17 -2.61
C LEU A 180 -11.31 -5.57 -2.98
N GLN A 181 -12.17 -4.59 -3.25
CA GLN A 181 -13.55 -4.82 -3.68
C GLN A 181 -13.60 -5.48 -5.07
N ASP A 182 -12.68 -5.10 -5.95
CA ASP A 182 -12.57 -5.67 -7.29
C ASP A 182 -12.06 -7.12 -7.23
N VAL A 183 -11.06 -7.39 -6.39
CA VAL A 183 -10.57 -8.75 -6.12
C VAL A 183 -11.70 -9.64 -5.56
N LYS A 184 -12.51 -9.13 -4.63
CA LYS A 184 -13.68 -9.88 -4.16
C LYS A 184 -14.67 -10.15 -5.29
N ALA A 185 -15.01 -9.13 -6.08
CA ALA A 185 -15.96 -9.27 -7.18
C ALA A 185 -15.45 -10.28 -8.22
N ALA A 186 -14.14 -10.29 -8.50
CA ALA A 186 -13.51 -11.28 -9.37
C ALA A 186 -13.61 -12.70 -8.78
N ALA A 187 -13.37 -12.89 -7.48
CA ALA A 187 -13.53 -14.20 -6.83
C ALA A 187 -14.98 -14.72 -6.89
N ASP A 188 -15.96 -13.87 -6.59
CA ASP A 188 -17.39 -14.21 -6.68
C ASP A 188 -17.77 -14.59 -8.11
N ARG A 189 -17.25 -13.83 -9.09
CA ARG A 189 -17.47 -14.09 -10.51
C ARG A 189 -16.83 -15.39 -10.97
N LEU A 190 -15.60 -15.71 -10.54
CA LEU A 190 -14.94 -16.97 -10.86
C LEU A 190 -15.71 -18.18 -10.32
N ALA A 191 -16.23 -18.10 -9.09
CA ALA A 191 -17.06 -19.14 -8.52
C ALA A 191 -18.37 -19.35 -9.32
N ALA A 192 -18.99 -18.25 -9.79
CA ALA A 192 -20.19 -18.32 -10.62
C ALA A 192 -19.90 -18.88 -12.03
N ASP A 193 -18.84 -18.39 -12.69
CA ASP A 193 -18.48 -18.76 -14.06
C ASP A 193 -18.05 -20.24 -14.16
N THR A 194 -17.36 -20.75 -13.13
CA THR A 194 -16.89 -22.16 -13.08
C THR A 194 -17.91 -23.12 -12.47
N GLY A 195 -18.86 -22.61 -11.69
CA GLY A 195 -19.72 -23.44 -10.84
C GLY A 195 -18.98 -24.13 -9.69
N ASP A 196 -17.71 -23.78 -9.43
CA ASP A 196 -16.92 -24.39 -8.36
C ASP A 196 -17.09 -23.63 -7.04
N ALA A 197 -17.94 -24.18 -6.18
CA ALA A 197 -18.19 -23.66 -4.84
C ALA A 197 -16.92 -23.60 -3.95
N ALA A 198 -15.87 -24.37 -4.26
CA ALA A 198 -14.63 -24.35 -3.50
C ALA A 198 -13.82 -23.06 -3.74
N ILE A 199 -14.02 -22.37 -4.86
CA ILE A 199 -13.40 -21.04 -5.09
C ILE A 199 -13.93 -20.05 -4.06
N ALA A 200 -15.26 -20.02 -3.87
CA ALA A 200 -15.88 -19.15 -2.88
C ALA A 200 -15.47 -19.52 -1.44
N ALA A 201 -15.45 -20.82 -1.11
CA ALA A 201 -15.03 -21.30 0.21
C ALA A 201 -13.55 -20.98 0.50
N GLY A 202 -12.68 -21.18 -0.49
CA GLY A 202 -11.25 -20.89 -0.39
C GLY A 202 -10.95 -19.41 -0.21
N PHE A 203 -11.63 -18.54 -0.95
CA PHE A 203 -11.49 -17.09 -0.77
C PHE A 203 -12.00 -16.64 0.60
N PHE A 204 -13.11 -17.21 1.08
CA PHE A 204 -13.59 -16.93 2.44
C PHE A 204 -12.58 -17.37 3.53
N ALA A 205 -11.95 -18.53 3.36
CA ALA A 205 -10.87 -18.96 4.25
C ALA A 205 -9.71 -17.97 4.24
N ALA A 206 -9.29 -17.48 3.06
CA ALA A 206 -8.23 -16.47 2.95
C ALA A 206 -8.59 -15.16 3.67
N GLN A 207 -9.87 -14.74 3.67
CA GLN A 207 -10.32 -13.56 4.43
C GLN A 207 -10.16 -13.72 5.94
N GLN A 208 -10.26 -14.94 6.47
CA GLN A 208 -9.98 -15.20 7.90
C GLN A 208 -8.50 -14.94 8.21
N PHE A 209 -7.58 -15.36 7.33
CA PHE A 209 -6.15 -15.05 7.47
C PHE A 209 -5.86 -13.56 7.34
N GLN A 210 -6.57 -12.83 6.48
CA GLN A 210 -6.48 -11.37 6.44
C GLN A 210 -6.86 -10.71 7.77
N ALA A 211 -7.93 -11.21 8.41
CA ALA A 211 -8.32 -10.71 9.72
C ALA A 211 -7.27 -11.09 10.78
N ASN A 212 -6.74 -12.32 10.71
CA ASN A 212 -5.75 -12.81 11.66
C ASN A 212 -4.45 -12.02 11.61
N SER A 213 -4.01 -11.60 10.41
CA SER A 213 -2.80 -10.78 10.26
C SER A 213 -2.87 -9.44 10.99
N ARG A 214 -4.05 -8.98 11.40
CA ARG A 214 -4.26 -7.73 12.13
C ARG A 214 -4.61 -7.93 13.59
N HIS A 215 -5.21 -9.06 13.93
CA HIS A 215 -5.86 -9.26 15.21
C HIS A 215 -5.32 -10.46 16.00
N ASP A 216 -4.48 -11.29 15.39
CA ASP A 216 -3.79 -12.42 16.04
C ASP A 216 -4.72 -13.29 16.90
N PHE A 217 -5.80 -13.79 16.26
CA PHE A 217 -6.89 -14.48 16.94
C PHE A 217 -7.00 -15.97 16.58
N MET A 218 -6.34 -16.43 15.51
CA MET A 218 -6.40 -17.82 15.08
C MET A 218 -5.45 -18.67 15.90
N GLU A 219 -5.99 -19.74 16.48
CA GLU A 219 -5.19 -20.73 17.19
C GLU A 219 -4.42 -21.62 16.19
N PRO A 220 -3.35 -22.31 16.62
CA PRO A 220 -2.59 -23.21 15.76
C PRO A 220 -3.44 -24.24 15.00
N ASP A 221 -4.50 -24.77 15.64
CA ASP A 221 -5.43 -25.72 15.01
C ASP A 221 -6.31 -25.07 13.93
N ASP A 222 -6.63 -23.78 14.05
CA ASP A 222 -7.35 -23.03 13.03
C ASP A 222 -6.47 -22.77 11.81
N ILE A 223 -5.20 -22.39 12.06
CA ILE A 223 -4.19 -22.20 11.02
C ILE A 223 -3.96 -23.52 10.28
N ALA A 224 -3.76 -24.62 10.99
CA ALA A 224 -3.52 -25.94 10.41
C ALA A 224 -4.69 -26.43 9.53
N ARG A 225 -5.93 -26.06 9.87
CA ARG A 225 -7.11 -26.38 9.04
C ARG A 225 -7.28 -25.42 7.86
N GLY A 226 -6.99 -24.14 8.06
CA GLY A 226 -7.19 -23.10 7.05
C GLY A 226 -6.13 -23.08 5.96
N LEU A 227 -4.87 -23.33 6.30
CA LEU A 227 -3.73 -23.26 5.38
C LEU A 227 -3.92 -24.13 4.12
N PRO A 228 -4.23 -25.43 4.21
CA PRO A 228 -4.41 -26.26 3.01
C PRO A 228 -5.63 -25.83 2.17
N LEU A 229 -6.65 -25.21 2.77
CA LEU A 229 -7.79 -24.68 2.01
C LEU A 229 -7.38 -23.49 1.14
N VAL A 230 -6.55 -22.59 1.65
CA VAL A 230 -6.08 -21.43 0.89
C VAL A 230 -5.04 -21.85 -0.16
N GLN A 231 -4.16 -22.80 0.15
CA GLN A 231 -3.22 -23.37 -0.83
C GLN A 231 -3.97 -24.02 -2.01
N ALA A 232 -4.92 -24.91 -1.73
CA ALA A 232 -5.73 -25.56 -2.76
C ALA A 232 -6.55 -24.56 -3.58
N PHE A 233 -7.02 -23.49 -2.94
CA PHE A 233 -7.69 -22.37 -3.62
C PHE A 233 -6.76 -21.65 -4.58
N VAL A 234 -5.55 -21.27 -4.15
CA VAL A 234 -4.57 -20.59 -5.01
C VAL A 234 -4.23 -21.46 -6.22
N ASP A 235 -3.90 -22.74 -6.00
CA ASP A 235 -3.56 -23.66 -7.10
C ASP A 235 -4.71 -23.79 -8.10
N ARG A 236 -5.95 -23.89 -7.60
CA ARG A 236 -7.14 -24.01 -8.41
C ARG A 236 -7.44 -22.75 -9.22
N VAL A 237 -7.29 -21.57 -8.61
CA VAL A 237 -7.48 -20.30 -9.32
C VAL A 237 -6.41 -20.13 -10.40
N LEU A 238 -5.15 -20.45 -10.09
CA LEU A 238 -4.05 -20.33 -11.05
C LEU A 238 -4.18 -21.30 -12.23
N ALA A 239 -4.82 -22.47 -12.05
CA ALA A 239 -5.10 -23.40 -13.14
C ALA A 239 -6.03 -22.81 -14.21
N LEU A 240 -6.85 -21.80 -13.86
CA LEU A 240 -7.74 -21.11 -14.80
C LEU A 240 -7.00 -20.15 -15.75
N LEU A 241 -5.68 -19.99 -15.60
CA LEU A 241 -4.85 -19.20 -16.51
C LEU A 241 -4.49 -19.95 -17.80
N ASP A 242 -4.58 -21.27 -17.79
CA ASP A 242 -4.22 -22.13 -18.93
C ASP A 242 -5.43 -22.49 -19.83
N ASP A 243 -6.64 -22.02 -19.47
CA ASP A 243 -7.91 -22.20 -20.18
C ASP A 243 -8.27 -20.99 -21.07
#